data_AF-A0A4Z1H5V8-F1
#
_entry.id   AF-A0A4Z1H5V8-F1
#
_cell.length_a   1.000
_cell.length_b   1.000
_cell.length_c   1.000
_cell.angle_alpha   90.00
_cell.angle_beta   90.00
_cell.angle_gamma   90.00
#
_symmetry.space_group_name_H-M   'P 1'
#
loop_
_entity.id
_entity.type
_entity.pdbx_description
1 polymer ?
#
loop_
_entity_poly.entity_id
_entity_poly.type
_entity_poly.pdbx_seq_one_letter_code
_entity_poly.pdbx_strand_id
1 'polypeptide(L)'
;MVNQPRIRWPYILCRGGCRDDNPKLNHSVISFTRGAYWTGPLIVFRRKRPDIDSAIIQDISLDDLPKVIRLLRQIANGSQVMKHQVFKQSFNTSKCVIIKCRGDHMNAPRETRLVISKVPELHPIFEGQPTNISQLMGVPLIIQKIPREAGKDVVIDEDQLRNDNCGILHLDTLPHSETWGEIPSQWQENVGSVLVARQDKKDITTLQLSAIITYIKLLDLRVVKYEPDVRTKQRFLEGYFTRSKFEDFFFGCFAALLDQNPQLDGDLISPYSNSYDSIGISQNSSSIDEAMDLWHKTGLSTVFMADD
;
A
#
# COMPACT_ATOMS: atom_id res chain seq x y z
N MET A 1 -25.25 45.92 15.20
CA MET A 1 -24.55 44.65 14.94
C MET A 1 -23.60 44.40 16.09
N VAL A 2 -23.87 43.39 16.91
CA VAL A 2 -23.06 43.08 18.11
C VAL A 2 -21.81 42.32 17.66
N ASN A 3 -20.63 42.94 17.84
CA ASN A 3 -19.34 42.29 17.64
C ASN A 3 -19.21 41.14 18.64
N GLN A 4 -19.30 39.89 18.17
CA GLN A 4 -19.00 38.75 19.02
C GLN A 4 -17.52 38.80 19.44
N PRO A 5 -17.21 38.64 20.73
CA PRO A 5 -15.84 38.65 21.21
C PRO A 5 -15.10 37.46 20.61
N ARG A 6 -14.02 37.73 19.87
CA ARG A 6 -13.07 36.68 19.45
C ARG A 6 -12.49 36.06 20.71
N ILE A 7 -12.95 34.85 21.05
CA ILE A 7 -12.43 34.07 22.17
C ILE A 7 -10.93 33.81 21.91
N ARG A 8 -10.07 34.61 22.55
CA ARG A 8 -8.61 34.44 22.51
C ARG A 8 -8.22 33.54 23.67
N TRP A 9 -8.05 32.25 23.37
CA TRP A 9 -7.58 31.26 24.33
C TRP A 9 -6.20 31.61 24.89
N PRO A 10 -5.93 31.38 26.18
CA PRO A 10 -4.64 31.63 26.80
C PRO A 10 -3.63 30.49 26.55
N TYR A 11 -3.79 29.72 25.47
CA TYR A 11 -2.96 28.55 25.18
C TYR A 11 -2.24 28.72 23.85
N ILE A 12 -0.96 28.35 23.82
CA ILE A 12 -0.14 28.28 22.62
C ILE A 12 0.00 26.81 22.27
N LEU A 13 -0.40 26.44 21.05
CA LEU A 13 -0.27 25.09 20.53
C LEU A 13 0.90 25.05 19.56
N CYS A 14 1.98 24.39 19.95
CA CYS A 14 3.11 24.12 19.07
C CYS A 14 2.93 22.70 18.52
N ARG A 15 2.82 22.60 17.19
CA ARG A 15 2.80 21.32 16.48
C ARG A 15 4.20 21.07 15.94
N GLY A 16 4.74 19.88 16.19
CA GLY A 16 6.04 19.49 15.64
C GLY A 16 6.00 19.45 14.12
N GLY A 17 6.75 20.35 13.48
CA GLY A 17 7.18 20.23 12.10
C GLY A 17 8.65 20.64 12.03
N CYS A 18 9.47 19.77 11.43
CA CYS A 18 10.82 20.01 10.85
C CYS A 18 12.01 19.18 11.35
N ARG A 19 11.85 18.17 12.23
CA ARG A 19 13.02 17.35 12.63
C ARG A 19 12.91 15.82 12.54
N ASP A 20 11.75 15.29 12.20
CA ASP A 20 11.62 13.88 11.84
C ASP A 20 10.99 13.81 10.45
N ASP A 21 11.68 13.18 9.51
CA ASP A 21 11.28 13.01 8.11
C ASP A 21 10.02 12.13 7.94
N ASN A 22 9.39 11.71 9.05
CA ASN A 22 8.15 10.93 9.08
C ASN A 22 7.34 11.22 10.37
N PRO A 23 6.52 12.28 10.41
CA PRO A 23 5.78 12.62 11.62
C PRO A 23 4.64 11.61 11.86
N LYS A 24 4.87 10.68 12.81
CA LYS A 24 3.89 9.67 13.24
C LYS A 24 2.54 10.32 13.62
N LEU A 25 1.45 9.61 13.34
CA LEU A 25 0.11 10.05 13.73
C LEU A 25 0.00 10.16 15.25
N ASN A 26 -0.57 11.25 15.72
CA ASN A 26 -0.82 11.45 17.13
C ASN A 26 -2.17 10.81 17.51
N HIS A 27 -2.20 9.48 17.55
CA HIS A 27 -3.40 8.70 17.85
C HIS A 27 -4.06 9.10 19.17
N SER A 28 -3.25 9.53 20.15
CA SER A 28 -3.75 10.01 21.44
C SER A 28 -4.60 11.28 21.30
N VAL A 29 -4.28 12.19 20.38
CA VAL A 29 -5.06 13.41 20.14
C VAL A 29 -6.23 13.16 19.16
N ILE A 30 -6.01 12.28 18.18
CA ILE A 30 -7.02 11.88 17.19
C ILE A 30 -8.25 11.26 17.88
N SER A 31 -8.05 10.40 18.88
CA SER A 31 -9.12 9.76 19.65
C SER A 31 -10.03 10.79 20.36
N PHE A 32 -9.45 11.88 20.89
CA PHE A 32 -10.23 12.92 21.57
C PHE A 32 -10.89 13.92 20.62
N THR A 33 -10.36 14.07 19.40
CA THR A 33 -10.77 15.07 18.42
C THR A 33 -11.68 14.52 17.31
N ARG A 34 -12.22 13.30 17.48
CA ARG A 34 -13.18 12.67 16.58
C ARG A 34 -12.70 12.64 15.12
N GLY A 35 -11.43 12.30 14.90
CA GLY A 35 -10.88 12.06 13.55
C GLY A 35 -10.26 13.28 12.86
N ALA A 36 -10.05 14.40 13.55
CA ALA A 36 -9.18 15.45 13.01
C ALA A 36 -7.74 14.92 12.86
N TYR A 37 -7.09 15.22 11.74
CA TYR A 37 -5.76 14.70 11.41
C TYR A 37 -4.68 15.45 12.20
N TRP A 38 -4.01 14.76 13.12
CA TRP A 38 -2.91 15.30 13.92
C TRP A 38 -1.66 14.45 13.74
N THR A 39 -0.54 15.09 13.43
CA THR A 39 0.76 14.46 13.27
C THR A 39 1.78 15.05 14.24
N GLY A 40 2.72 14.22 14.66
CA GLY A 40 3.84 14.63 15.51
C GLY A 40 3.47 14.94 16.96
N PRO A 41 4.48 15.28 17.79
CA PRO A 41 4.26 15.70 19.16
C PRO A 41 3.49 17.02 19.19
N LEU A 42 2.49 17.08 20.09
CA LEU A 42 1.74 18.28 20.39
C LEU A 42 2.27 18.84 21.71
N ILE A 43 2.83 20.05 21.67
CA ILE A 43 3.28 20.76 22.87
C ILE A 43 2.30 21.90 23.13
N VAL A 44 1.80 21.99 24.37
CA VAL A 44 0.84 23.00 24.78
C VAL A 44 1.44 23.84 25.90
N PHE A 45 1.51 25.15 25.68
CA PHE A 45 1.92 26.09 26.71
C PHE A 45 0.76 26.99 27.11
N ARG A 46 0.78 27.45 28.36
CA ARG A 46 -0.13 28.48 28.87
C ARG A 46 0.54 29.84 28.73
N ARG A 47 -0.19 30.81 28.19
CA ARG A 47 0.20 32.22 28.13
C ARG A 47 -0.46 32.96 29.28
N LYS A 48 0.33 33.35 30.28
CA LYS A 48 -0.14 34.28 31.31
C LYS A 48 -0.16 35.67 30.68
N ARG A 49 -1.28 36.38 30.77
CA ARG A 49 -1.33 37.81 30.46
C ARG A 49 -0.97 38.58 31.73
N PRO A 50 0.23 39.17 31.86
CA PRO A 50 0.36 40.34 32.71
C PRO A 50 -0.24 41.54 31.95
N ASP A 51 -0.74 42.51 32.70
CA ASP A 51 -1.31 43.76 32.17
C ASP A 51 -0.27 44.66 31.46
N ILE A 52 0.99 44.20 31.35
CA ILE A 52 2.13 44.92 30.78
C ILE A 52 2.89 43.97 29.85
N ASP A 53 2.71 44.20 28.54
CA ASP A 53 3.31 43.73 27.28
C ASP A 53 4.32 42.56 27.15
N SER A 54 4.72 41.83 28.18
CA SER A 54 5.52 40.61 28.04
C SER A 54 4.65 39.38 28.29
N ALA A 55 4.32 38.65 27.22
CA ALA A 55 3.64 37.36 27.34
C ALA A 55 4.54 36.34 28.04
N ILE A 56 4.27 36.04 29.31
CA ILE A 56 5.00 34.98 30.01
C ILE A 56 4.41 33.63 29.57
N ILE A 57 5.23 32.82 28.90
CA ILE A 57 4.92 31.44 28.55
C ILE A 57 5.22 30.58 29.77
N GLN A 58 4.27 29.74 30.16
CA GLN A 58 4.37 28.85 31.33
C GLN A 58 3.88 27.46 30.96
N ASP A 59 4.35 26.46 31.69
CA ASP A 59 3.82 25.10 31.59
C ASP A 59 2.34 25.06 32.01
N ILE A 60 1.64 24.06 31.48
CA ILE A 60 0.26 23.74 31.84
C ILE A 60 0.21 23.12 33.24
N SER A 61 -0.80 23.45 34.04
CA SER A 61 -1.11 22.69 35.26
C SER A 61 -2.11 21.56 34.98
N LEU A 62 -2.33 20.68 35.95
CA LEU A 62 -3.35 19.64 35.84
C LEU A 62 -4.76 20.22 35.59
N ASP A 63 -5.06 21.39 36.18
CA ASP A 63 -6.33 22.10 35.98
C ASP A 63 -6.53 22.66 34.56
N ASP A 64 -5.45 22.77 33.78
CA ASP A 64 -5.50 23.21 32.39
C ASP A 64 -5.87 22.06 31.44
N LEU A 65 -5.63 20.80 31.83
CA LEU A 65 -5.81 19.64 30.96
C LEU A 65 -7.24 19.51 30.39
N PRO A 66 -8.33 19.64 31.18
CA PRO A 66 -9.68 19.58 30.63
C PRO A 66 -9.98 20.74 29.67
N LYS A 67 -9.38 21.91 29.91
CA LYS A 67 -9.56 23.12 29.07
C LYS A 67 -8.84 22.96 27.74
N VAL A 68 -7.64 22.37 27.76
CA VAL A 68 -6.86 22.02 26.57
C VAL A 68 -7.60 20.98 25.73
N ILE A 69 -8.13 19.92 26.33
CA ILE A 69 -8.91 18.89 25.61
C ILE A 69 -10.17 19.52 24.96
N ARG A 70 -10.88 20.38 25.70
CA ARG A 70 -12.03 21.12 25.16
C ARG A 70 -11.63 22.02 23.99
N LEU A 71 -10.51 22.72 24.10
CA LEU A 71 -9.96 23.54 23.02
C LEU A 71 -9.62 22.70 21.79
N LEU A 72 -8.95 21.56 21.94
CA LEU A 72 -8.61 20.67 20.83
C LEU A 72 -9.87 20.13 20.12
N ARG A 73 -10.91 19.77 20.89
CA ARG A 73 -12.23 19.40 20.34
C ARG A 73 -12.90 20.56 19.60
N GLN A 74 -12.84 21.77 20.14
CA GLN A 74 -13.41 22.95 19.50
C GLN A 74 -12.63 23.36 18.24
N ILE A 75 -11.31 23.19 18.22
CA ILE A 75 -10.47 23.36 17.05
C ILE A 75 -10.91 22.35 15.98
N ALA A 76 -11.01 21.06 16.33
CA ALA A 76 -11.48 19.99 15.44
C ALA A 76 -12.90 20.20 14.90
N ASN A 77 -13.82 20.70 15.72
CA ASN A 77 -15.22 20.92 15.34
C ASN A 77 -15.45 22.29 14.66
N GLY A 78 -14.57 23.26 14.89
CA GLY A 78 -14.64 24.59 14.34
C GLY A 78 -14.08 24.64 12.92
N SER A 79 -14.60 25.56 12.10
CA SER A 79 -14.14 25.84 10.73
C SER A 79 -12.65 26.23 10.58
N GLN A 80 -11.89 26.23 11.69
CA GLN A 80 -10.48 26.64 11.78
C GLN A 80 -9.47 25.49 11.88
N VAL A 81 -9.87 24.24 12.14
CA VAL A 81 -9.07 23.14 11.55
C VAL A 81 -9.32 23.24 10.07
N MET A 82 -8.25 23.39 9.30
CA MET A 82 -8.30 23.48 7.84
C MET A 82 -9.24 22.41 7.29
N LYS A 83 -10.52 22.77 7.11
CA LYS A 83 -11.48 21.97 6.36
C LYS A 83 -11.05 22.11 4.91
N HIS A 84 -10.11 21.30 4.45
CA HIS A 84 -9.70 21.11 3.06
C HIS A 84 -9.31 22.37 2.23
N GLN A 85 -9.41 23.60 2.76
CA GLN A 85 -9.40 24.81 1.92
C GLN A 85 -8.01 25.47 1.78
N VAL A 86 -7.04 25.14 2.63
CA VAL A 86 -5.64 25.60 2.44
C VAL A 86 -4.81 24.61 1.64
N PHE A 87 -5.32 23.39 1.43
CA PHE A 87 -4.85 22.48 0.39
C PHE A 87 -5.86 22.46 -0.77
N LYS A 88 -6.13 23.65 -1.34
CA LYS A 88 -6.75 23.78 -2.68
C LYS A 88 -5.73 23.60 -3.81
N GLN A 89 -4.54 23.08 -3.52
CA GLN A 89 -3.77 22.38 -4.54
C GLN A 89 -4.39 21.00 -4.65
N SER A 90 -5.07 20.73 -5.75
CA SER A 90 -5.41 19.37 -6.15
C SER A 90 -4.09 18.60 -6.23
N PHE A 91 -3.76 17.85 -5.17
CA PHE A 91 -2.64 16.95 -5.25
C PHE A 91 -2.98 15.91 -6.29
N ASN A 92 -2.06 15.69 -7.21
CA ASN A 92 -2.13 14.51 -8.04
C ASN A 92 -2.19 13.29 -7.12
N THR A 93 -3.08 12.36 -7.43
CA THR A 93 -3.24 11.11 -6.72
C THR A 93 -2.96 9.97 -7.66
N SER A 94 -2.18 9.00 -7.22
CA SER A 94 -1.96 7.76 -7.96
C SER A 94 -2.91 6.68 -7.45
N LYS A 95 -3.46 5.86 -8.36
CA LYS A 95 -4.16 4.64 -7.99
C LYS A 95 -3.15 3.63 -7.45
N CYS A 96 -3.52 3.04 -6.33
CA CYS A 96 -2.77 2.02 -5.62
C CYS A 96 -3.71 0.86 -5.29
N VAL A 97 -3.16 -0.26 -4.87
CA VAL A 97 -3.94 -1.45 -4.53
C VAL A 97 -3.64 -1.88 -3.11
N ILE A 98 -4.68 -2.14 -2.33
CA ILE A 98 -4.59 -2.78 -1.03
C ILE A 98 -4.72 -4.30 -1.25
N ILE A 99 -3.74 -5.05 -0.77
CA ILE A 99 -3.83 -6.51 -0.65
C ILE A 99 -4.26 -6.83 0.78
N LYS A 100 -5.50 -7.32 0.94
CA LYS A 100 -6.03 -7.71 2.23
C LYS A 100 -5.35 -8.99 2.74
N CYS A 101 -5.03 -9.02 4.04
CA CYS A 101 -4.68 -10.28 4.69
C CYS A 101 -5.89 -11.22 4.80
N ARG A 102 -5.61 -12.49 5.13
CA ARG A 102 -6.63 -13.53 5.28
C ARG A 102 -7.78 -13.10 6.19
N GLY A 103 -7.48 -12.55 7.36
CA GLY A 103 -8.46 -12.11 8.35
C GLY A 103 -9.32 -10.94 7.87
N ASP A 104 -8.73 -9.92 7.23
CA ASP A 104 -9.49 -8.77 6.71
C ASP A 104 -10.42 -9.16 5.56
N HIS A 105 -10.03 -10.14 4.75
CA HIS A 105 -10.90 -10.70 3.72
C HIS A 105 -12.02 -11.57 4.31
N MET A 106 -11.72 -12.42 5.30
CA MET A 106 -12.74 -13.24 5.98
C MET A 106 -13.80 -12.37 6.71
N ASN A 107 -13.39 -11.22 7.24
CA ASN A 107 -14.31 -10.26 7.88
C ASN A 107 -15.19 -9.48 6.88
N ALA A 108 -14.81 -9.44 5.61
CA ALA A 108 -15.53 -8.76 4.54
C ALA A 108 -15.53 -9.63 3.26
N PRO A 109 -16.18 -10.80 3.26
CA PRO A 109 -16.05 -11.80 2.20
C PRO A 109 -16.65 -11.36 0.86
N ARG A 110 -17.53 -10.34 0.89
CA ARG A 110 -18.11 -9.74 -0.32
C ARG A 110 -17.13 -8.84 -1.07
N GLU A 111 -16.00 -8.49 -0.46
CA GLU A 111 -14.96 -7.69 -1.08
C GLU A 111 -13.81 -8.58 -1.56
N THR A 112 -13.29 -8.26 -2.74
CA THR A 112 -12.12 -8.91 -3.31
C THR A 112 -10.90 -8.76 -2.41
N ARG A 113 -9.96 -9.70 -2.52
CA ARG A 113 -8.67 -9.62 -1.80
C ARG A 113 -7.82 -8.43 -2.21
N LEU A 114 -8.02 -7.93 -3.42
CA LEU A 114 -7.37 -6.75 -3.97
C LEU A 114 -8.40 -5.62 -4.06
N VAL A 115 -8.11 -4.47 -3.44
CA VAL A 115 -9.02 -3.32 -3.42
C VAL A 115 -8.29 -2.07 -3.91
N ILE A 116 -8.92 -1.30 -4.79
CA ILE A 116 -8.35 -0.04 -5.26
C ILE A 116 -8.38 1.01 -4.16
N SER A 117 -7.29 1.73 -4.03
CA SER A 117 -7.16 2.92 -3.21
C SER A 117 -6.51 4.05 -4.01
N LYS A 118 -6.48 5.25 -3.45
CA LYS A 118 -5.80 6.41 -4.02
C LYS A 118 -4.94 7.05 -2.95
N VAL A 119 -3.69 7.30 -3.29
CA VAL A 119 -2.76 8.03 -2.43
C VAL A 119 -2.30 9.31 -3.11
N PRO A 120 -2.17 10.44 -2.39
CA PRO A 120 -1.51 11.63 -2.90
C PRO A 120 -0.06 11.32 -3.31
N GLU A 121 0.45 11.92 -4.38
CA GLU A 121 1.85 11.72 -4.83
C GLU A 121 2.93 12.11 -3.80
N LEU A 122 2.55 12.89 -2.78
CA LEU A 122 3.41 13.27 -1.65
C LEU A 122 3.34 12.24 -0.50
N HIS A 123 2.64 11.12 -0.69
CA HIS A 123 2.53 10.09 0.33
C HIS A 123 3.91 9.43 0.55
N PRO A 124 4.35 9.22 1.81
CA PRO A 124 5.68 8.68 2.12
C PRO A 124 5.98 7.30 1.50
N ILE A 125 4.94 6.57 1.08
CA ILE A 125 5.12 5.30 0.35
C ILE A 125 6.04 5.45 -0.86
N PHE A 126 6.03 6.59 -1.56
CA PHE A 126 6.84 6.78 -2.77
C PHE A 126 8.33 6.97 -2.49
N GLU A 127 8.73 7.14 -1.23
CA GLU A 127 10.13 7.14 -0.78
C GLU A 127 10.64 5.72 -0.46
N GLY A 128 9.73 4.75 -0.43
CA GLY A 128 10.06 3.35 -0.19
C GLY A 128 10.85 2.71 -1.33
N GLN A 129 11.47 1.57 -1.03
CA GLN A 129 12.19 0.77 -2.01
C GLN A 129 11.23 -0.23 -2.67
N PRO A 130 11.28 -0.35 -4.01
CA PRO A 130 10.50 -1.36 -4.70
C PRO A 130 11.07 -2.76 -4.43
N THR A 131 10.24 -3.79 -4.61
CA THR A 131 10.71 -5.16 -4.40
C THR A 131 11.67 -5.60 -5.52
N ASN A 132 12.62 -6.48 -5.20
CA ASN A 132 13.62 -6.97 -6.17
C ASN A 132 12.96 -7.52 -7.44
N ILE A 133 11.90 -8.33 -7.30
CA ILE A 133 11.20 -8.92 -8.43
C ILE A 133 10.48 -7.88 -9.29
N SER A 134 9.92 -6.85 -8.66
CA SER A 134 9.22 -5.77 -9.37
C SER A 134 10.20 -4.88 -10.15
N GLN A 135 11.41 -4.68 -9.62
CA GLN A 135 12.52 -4.03 -10.33
C GLN A 135 12.98 -4.87 -11.53
N LEU A 136 13.16 -6.18 -11.35
CA LEU A 136 13.52 -7.10 -12.44
C LEU A 136 12.49 -7.05 -13.57
N MET A 137 11.20 -6.96 -13.23
CA MET A 137 10.13 -6.79 -14.22
C MET A 137 10.14 -5.42 -14.90
N GLY A 138 10.76 -4.39 -14.32
CA GLY A 138 10.65 -3.01 -14.81
C GLY A 138 9.32 -2.33 -14.44
N VAL A 139 8.60 -2.86 -13.45
CA VAL A 139 7.39 -2.27 -12.85
C VAL A 139 7.67 -2.08 -11.35
N PRO A 140 8.28 -0.96 -10.92
CA PRO A 140 8.82 -0.85 -9.56
C PRO A 140 7.70 -0.70 -8.52
N LEU A 141 7.30 -1.80 -7.87
CA LEU A 141 6.23 -1.85 -6.87
C LEU A 141 6.79 -1.66 -5.47
N ILE A 142 6.30 -0.65 -4.77
CA ILE A 142 6.58 -0.40 -3.35
C ILE A 142 5.42 -0.93 -2.51
N ILE A 143 5.75 -1.59 -1.40
CA ILE A 143 4.80 -2.24 -0.52
C ILE A 143 4.97 -1.71 0.91
N GLN A 144 3.86 -1.26 1.51
CA GLN A 144 3.83 -0.75 2.88
C GLN A 144 2.76 -1.50 3.69
N LYS A 145 3.15 -2.06 4.84
CA LYS A 145 2.20 -2.67 5.79
C LYS A 145 1.23 -1.60 6.32
N ILE A 146 -0.07 -1.90 6.32
CA ILE A 146 -1.10 -1.02 6.88
C ILE A 146 -1.20 -1.32 8.38
N PRO A 147 -0.94 -0.35 9.26
CA PRO A 147 -1.11 -0.57 10.71
C PRO A 147 -2.56 -0.95 11.02
N ARG A 148 -2.77 -2.07 11.71
CA ARG A 148 -4.11 -2.45 12.18
C ARG A 148 -4.50 -1.58 13.38
N GLU A 149 -5.76 -1.15 13.42
CA GLU A 149 -6.32 -0.46 14.58
C GLU A 149 -6.42 -1.45 15.75
N ALA A 150 -5.80 -1.14 16.89
CA ALA A 150 -5.71 -1.99 18.09
C ALA A 150 -7.06 -2.20 18.83
N GLY A 151 -8.20 -1.88 18.20
CA GLY A 151 -9.49 -1.67 18.86
C GLY A 151 -10.58 -2.68 18.56
N LYS A 152 -10.29 -3.78 17.86
CA LYS A 152 -11.27 -4.87 17.71
C LYS A 152 -10.70 -6.11 18.38
N ASP A 153 -11.49 -6.71 19.27
CA ASP A 153 -11.26 -7.97 19.99
C ASP A 153 -11.13 -9.16 19.02
N VAL A 154 -10.19 -9.09 18.09
CA VAL A 154 -9.88 -10.15 17.14
C VAL A 154 -8.78 -10.95 17.80
N VAL A 155 -9.10 -12.18 18.20
CA VAL A 155 -8.09 -13.18 18.55
C VAL A 155 -7.09 -13.21 17.40
N ILE A 156 -5.87 -12.73 17.67
CA ILE A 156 -4.81 -12.65 16.67
C ILE A 156 -4.26 -14.07 16.52
N ASP A 157 -4.96 -14.85 15.71
CA ASP A 157 -4.34 -16.01 15.10
C ASP A 157 -3.36 -15.49 14.04
N GLU A 158 -2.10 -15.92 14.11
CA GLU A 158 -1.03 -15.51 13.18
C GLU A 158 -1.43 -15.83 11.73
N ASP A 159 -2.22 -16.89 11.53
CA ASP A 159 -2.75 -17.26 10.22
C ASP A 159 -3.73 -16.21 9.64
N GLN A 160 -4.44 -15.46 10.48
CA GLN A 160 -5.30 -14.37 10.01
C GLN A 160 -4.51 -13.16 9.50
N LEU A 161 -3.27 -12.98 9.96
CA LEU A 161 -2.38 -11.93 9.48
C LEU A 161 -1.56 -12.36 8.27
N ARG A 162 -1.70 -13.61 7.82
CA ARG A 162 -1.03 -14.11 6.63
C ARG A 162 -1.49 -13.38 5.36
N ASN A 163 -0.53 -13.10 4.48
CA ASN A 163 -0.76 -12.43 3.21
C ASN A 163 0.15 -13.02 2.13
N ASP A 164 -0.21 -14.21 1.62
CA ASP A 164 0.59 -14.96 0.66
C ASP A 164 0.86 -14.19 -0.63
N ASN A 165 -0.13 -13.43 -1.10
CA ASN A 165 0.00 -12.60 -2.30
C ASN A 165 1.06 -11.51 -2.13
N CYS A 166 1.16 -10.92 -0.93
CA CYS A 166 2.24 -9.99 -0.61
C CYS A 166 3.59 -10.72 -0.51
N GLY A 167 3.64 -11.88 0.13
CA GLY A 167 4.86 -12.66 0.27
C GLY A 167 5.52 -13.00 -1.07
N ILE A 168 4.71 -13.35 -2.08
CA ILE A 168 5.19 -13.66 -3.43
C ILE A 168 5.89 -12.48 -4.11
N LEU A 169 5.42 -11.26 -3.87
CA LEU A 169 6.05 -10.04 -4.38
C LEU A 169 7.43 -9.77 -3.75
N HIS A 170 7.76 -10.48 -2.67
CA HIS A 170 9.02 -10.40 -1.95
C HIS A 170 9.92 -11.62 -2.12
N LEU A 171 9.60 -12.54 -3.03
CA LEU A 171 10.47 -13.69 -3.32
C LEU A 171 11.91 -13.25 -3.57
N ASP A 172 12.84 -13.95 -2.91
CA ASP A 172 14.25 -13.68 -3.03
C ASP A 172 14.76 -14.13 -4.42
N THR A 173 15.20 -13.14 -5.18
CA THR A 173 15.70 -13.28 -6.55
C THR A 173 17.15 -12.82 -6.65
N LEU A 174 17.86 -12.69 -5.53
CA LEU A 174 19.27 -12.31 -5.53
C LEU A 174 20.13 -13.53 -5.89
N PRO A 175 20.86 -13.54 -7.03
CA PRO A 175 21.57 -14.73 -7.52
C PRO A 175 22.59 -15.36 -6.55
N HIS A 176 23.09 -14.57 -5.61
CA HIS A 176 24.08 -14.98 -4.60
C HIS A 176 23.45 -15.32 -3.24
N SER A 177 22.12 -15.23 -3.10
CA SER A 177 21.45 -15.46 -1.82
C SER A 177 21.23 -16.95 -1.55
N GLU A 178 21.43 -17.35 -0.30
CA GLU A 178 21.16 -18.69 0.21
C GLU A 178 19.66 -19.00 0.24
N THR A 179 18.83 -17.97 0.41
CA THR A 179 17.36 -18.07 0.47
C THR A 179 16.70 -17.90 -0.90
N TRP A 180 17.43 -18.14 -2.00
CA TRP A 180 16.91 -18.02 -3.36
C TRP A 180 15.57 -18.73 -3.55
N GLY A 181 14.59 -17.99 -4.07
CA GLY A 181 13.24 -18.48 -4.33
C GLY A 181 12.39 -18.65 -3.07
N GLU A 182 12.86 -18.19 -1.91
CA GLU A 182 12.12 -18.22 -0.66
C GLU A 182 11.56 -16.82 -0.34
N ILE A 183 10.46 -16.78 0.42
CA ILE A 183 9.89 -15.52 0.90
C ILE A 183 10.66 -15.14 2.17
N PRO A 184 11.20 -13.93 2.31
CA PRO A 184 11.87 -13.50 3.55
C PRO A 184 10.93 -13.61 4.75
N SER A 185 11.44 -14.04 5.91
CA SER A 185 10.63 -14.31 7.13
C SER A 185 9.69 -13.17 7.53
N GLN A 186 10.14 -11.92 7.41
CA GLN A 186 9.35 -10.70 7.70
C GLN A 186 8.08 -10.52 6.82
N TRP A 187 7.98 -11.30 5.73
CA TRP A 187 6.88 -11.33 4.76
C TRP A 187 6.16 -12.70 4.72
N GLN A 188 6.51 -13.65 5.58
CA GLN A 188 5.85 -14.95 5.69
C GLN A 188 4.67 -14.89 6.68
N GLU A 189 4.93 -14.37 7.87
CA GLU A 189 4.00 -14.38 9.00
C GLU A 189 3.70 -12.95 9.47
N ASN A 190 2.54 -12.76 10.10
CA ASN A 190 2.16 -11.50 10.74
C ASN A 190 2.31 -10.27 9.83
N VAL A 191 2.01 -10.43 8.53
CA VAL A 191 2.18 -9.39 7.51
C VAL A 191 1.08 -8.33 7.61
N GLY A 192 -0.16 -8.78 7.81
CA GLY A 192 -1.34 -7.93 7.74
C GLY A 192 -1.68 -7.49 6.32
N SER A 193 -2.66 -6.59 6.21
CA SER A 193 -3.01 -5.96 4.95
C SER A 193 -1.92 -4.98 4.53
N VAL A 194 -1.66 -4.88 3.23
CA VAL A 194 -0.59 -4.03 2.69
C VAL A 194 -1.11 -3.12 1.60
N LEU A 195 -0.48 -1.96 1.47
CA LEU A 195 -0.69 -1.01 0.38
C LEU A 195 0.43 -1.16 -0.65
N VAL A 196 0.06 -1.30 -1.92
CA VAL A 196 0.97 -1.44 -3.06
C VAL A 196 0.81 -0.26 -4.00
N ALA A 197 1.91 0.43 -4.28
CA ALA A 197 1.95 1.56 -5.21
C ALA A 197 3.16 1.40 -6.14
N ARG A 198 3.16 2.08 -7.29
CA ARG A 198 4.36 2.14 -8.15
C ARG A 198 5.25 3.30 -7.71
N GLN A 199 6.56 3.06 -7.64
CA GLN A 199 7.55 4.09 -7.31
C GLN A 199 7.53 5.26 -8.30
N ASP A 200 7.27 4.99 -9.58
CA ASP A 200 7.17 5.99 -10.64
C ASP A 200 5.84 6.77 -10.63
N LYS A 201 5.01 6.59 -9.59
CA LYS A 201 3.71 7.26 -9.37
C LYS A 201 2.66 6.98 -10.45
N LYS A 202 2.92 6.06 -11.38
CA LYS A 202 1.89 5.60 -12.31
C LYS A 202 0.84 4.77 -11.56
N ASP A 203 -0.35 4.72 -12.13
CA ASP A 203 -1.44 3.90 -11.60
C ASP A 203 -1.06 2.40 -11.66
N ILE A 204 -1.51 1.66 -10.65
CA ILE A 204 -1.54 0.20 -10.66
C ILE A 204 -2.97 -0.27 -10.39
N THR A 205 -3.52 -1.11 -11.27
CA THR A 205 -4.88 -1.66 -11.12
C THR A 205 -4.86 -3.02 -10.41
N THR A 206 -6.03 -3.46 -9.95
CA THR A 206 -6.14 -4.81 -9.34
C THR A 206 -5.88 -5.91 -10.35
N LEU A 207 -6.27 -5.71 -11.62
CA LEU A 207 -6.00 -6.65 -12.71
C LEU A 207 -4.49 -6.76 -12.98
N GLN A 208 -3.79 -5.62 -13.10
CA GLN A 208 -2.34 -5.61 -13.32
C GLN A 208 -1.58 -6.27 -12.16
N LEU A 209 -1.93 -5.92 -10.91
CA LEU A 209 -1.27 -6.52 -9.74
C LEU A 209 -1.56 -8.02 -9.63
N SER A 210 -2.79 -8.44 -9.91
CA SER A 210 -3.17 -9.86 -9.95
C SER A 210 -2.38 -10.63 -11.01
N ALA A 211 -2.20 -10.05 -12.20
CA ALA A 211 -1.41 -10.65 -13.26
C ALA A 211 0.07 -10.78 -12.87
N ILE A 212 0.66 -9.75 -12.26
CA ILE A 212 2.04 -9.79 -11.76
C ILE A 212 2.20 -10.92 -10.72
N ILE A 213 1.31 -10.99 -9.72
CA ILE A 213 1.35 -12.03 -8.69
C ILE A 213 1.23 -13.42 -9.34
N THR A 214 0.29 -13.58 -10.27
CA THR A 214 0.03 -14.87 -10.94
C THR A 214 1.21 -15.28 -11.81
N TYR A 215 1.80 -14.34 -12.56
CA TYR A 215 2.98 -14.57 -13.36
C TYR A 215 4.13 -15.09 -12.51
N ILE A 216 4.40 -14.43 -11.37
CA ILE A 216 5.45 -14.85 -10.45
C ILE A 216 5.16 -16.24 -9.87
N LYS A 217 3.92 -16.56 -9.50
CA LYS A 217 3.53 -17.89 -8.99
C LYS A 217 3.82 -19.01 -9.99
N LEU A 218 3.71 -18.72 -11.29
CA LEU A 218 3.95 -19.70 -12.36
C LEU A 218 5.43 -19.89 -12.66
N LEU A 219 6.32 -19.02 -12.17
CA LEU A 219 7.75 -19.19 -12.32
C LEU A 219 8.27 -20.21 -11.30
N ASP A 220 8.86 -21.29 -11.80
CA ASP A 220 9.51 -22.27 -10.93
C ASP A 220 10.96 -21.90 -10.67
N LEU A 221 11.19 -21.02 -9.69
CA LEU A 221 12.54 -20.63 -9.25
C LEU A 221 13.36 -21.82 -8.71
N ARG A 222 12.72 -22.97 -8.42
CA ARG A 222 13.39 -24.17 -7.92
C ARG A 222 14.27 -24.84 -8.97
N VAL A 223 13.98 -24.63 -10.26
CA VAL A 223 14.73 -25.21 -11.39
C VAL A 223 16.23 -24.89 -11.30
N VAL A 224 16.57 -23.69 -10.81
CA VAL A 224 17.96 -23.24 -10.64
C VAL A 224 18.35 -23.03 -9.17
N LYS A 225 17.59 -23.58 -8.21
CA LYS A 225 17.86 -23.37 -6.77
C LYS A 225 19.26 -23.81 -6.37
N TYR A 226 19.63 -25.02 -6.78
CA TYR A 226 20.92 -25.65 -6.47
C TYR A 226 22.03 -25.28 -7.45
N GLU A 227 21.78 -24.39 -8.41
CA GLU A 227 22.80 -23.94 -9.35
C GLU A 227 23.85 -23.08 -8.62
N PRO A 228 25.12 -23.51 -8.54
CA PRO A 228 26.17 -22.74 -7.89
C PRO A 228 26.62 -21.53 -8.73
N ASP A 229 26.42 -21.54 -10.06
CA ASP A 229 26.82 -20.43 -10.91
C ASP A 229 25.82 -19.26 -10.84
N VAL A 230 26.24 -18.19 -10.18
CA VAL A 230 25.55 -16.90 -10.09
C VAL A 230 25.14 -16.38 -11.48
N ARG A 231 25.97 -16.59 -12.52
CA ARG A 231 25.64 -16.14 -13.87
C ARG A 231 24.49 -16.92 -14.49
N THR A 232 24.36 -18.20 -14.18
CA THR A 232 23.25 -19.03 -14.66
C THR A 232 21.93 -18.60 -14.01
N LYS A 233 21.93 -18.32 -12.70
CA LYS A 233 20.78 -17.71 -12.00
C LYS A 233 20.40 -16.34 -12.58
N GLN A 234 21.39 -15.49 -12.87
CA GLN A 234 21.15 -14.18 -13.49
C GLN A 234 20.53 -14.32 -14.88
N ARG A 235 21.07 -15.19 -15.75
CA ARG A 235 20.51 -15.45 -17.09
C ARG A 235 19.11 -16.02 -17.03
N PHE A 236 18.81 -16.86 -16.04
CA PHE A 236 17.47 -17.35 -15.79
C PHE A 236 16.51 -16.17 -15.56
N LEU A 237 16.84 -15.25 -14.64
CA LEU A 237 15.99 -14.08 -14.39
C LEU A 237 15.81 -13.22 -15.63
N GLU A 238 16.89 -12.94 -16.36
CA GLU A 238 16.86 -12.14 -17.59
C GLU A 238 16.02 -12.78 -18.71
N GLY A 239 15.92 -14.11 -18.73
CA GLY A 239 15.11 -14.85 -19.70
C GLY A 239 13.61 -14.82 -19.39
N TYR A 240 13.23 -14.75 -18.12
CA TYR A 240 11.83 -14.80 -17.68
C TYR A 240 11.25 -13.42 -17.38
N PHE A 241 11.96 -12.54 -16.68
CA PHE A 241 11.47 -11.21 -16.29
C PHE A 241 11.65 -10.18 -17.41
N THR A 242 11.23 -10.52 -18.62
CA THR A 242 11.17 -9.56 -19.75
C THR A 242 9.75 -9.04 -19.93
N ARG A 243 9.65 -7.80 -20.43
CA ARG A 243 8.38 -7.22 -20.85
C ARG A 243 7.61 -8.13 -21.80
N SER A 244 8.28 -8.66 -22.83
CA SER A 244 7.65 -9.54 -23.84
C SER A 244 7.03 -10.77 -23.20
N LYS A 245 7.79 -11.50 -22.37
CA LYS A 245 7.29 -12.73 -21.74
C LYS A 245 6.12 -12.47 -20.79
N PHE A 246 6.15 -11.33 -20.08
CA PHE A 246 5.00 -10.93 -19.27
C PHE A 246 3.79 -10.56 -20.12
N GLU A 247 3.96 -9.75 -21.18
CA GLU A 247 2.86 -9.32 -22.05
C GLU A 247 2.24 -10.51 -22.80
N ASP A 248 3.05 -11.47 -23.26
CA ASP A 248 2.59 -12.74 -23.85
C ASP A 248 1.69 -13.51 -22.86
N PHE A 249 2.11 -13.61 -21.60
CA PHE A 249 1.29 -14.20 -20.53
C PHE A 249 0.02 -13.38 -20.25
N PHE A 250 0.15 -12.04 -20.17
CA PHE A 250 -0.90 -11.12 -19.77
C PHE A 250 -2.05 -11.10 -20.78
N PHE A 251 -1.74 -10.99 -22.07
CA PHE A 251 -2.74 -10.95 -23.15
C PHE A 251 -3.16 -12.34 -23.63
N GLY A 252 -2.36 -13.38 -23.36
CA GLY A 252 -2.68 -14.77 -23.66
C GLY A 252 -3.37 -15.47 -22.49
N CYS A 253 -2.58 -16.20 -21.69
CA CYS A 253 -3.08 -17.08 -20.63
C CYS A 253 -3.93 -16.34 -19.58
N PHE A 254 -3.47 -15.17 -19.11
CA PHE A 254 -4.16 -14.44 -18.05
C PHE A 254 -5.50 -13.86 -18.52
N ALA A 255 -5.54 -13.29 -19.72
CA ALA A 255 -6.78 -12.80 -20.34
C ALA A 255 -7.83 -13.93 -20.48
N ALA A 256 -7.43 -15.11 -20.95
CA ALA A 256 -8.32 -16.25 -21.07
C ALA A 256 -8.88 -16.74 -19.72
N LEU A 257 -8.12 -16.57 -18.62
CA LEU A 257 -8.56 -16.89 -17.26
C LEU A 257 -9.53 -15.84 -16.68
N LEU A 258 -9.44 -14.58 -17.11
CA LEU A 258 -10.32 -13.49 -16.65
C LEU A 258 -11.76 -13.65 -17.14
N ASP A 259 -11.96 -14.19 -18.35
CA ASP A 259 -13.30 -14.47 -18.89
C ASP A 259 -14.09 -15.47 -18.03
N GLN A 260 -13.41 -16.17 -17.10
CA GLN A 260 -13.99 -17.09 -16.13
C GLN A 260 -14.20 -16.47 -14.74
N ASN A 261 -13.66 -15.28 -14.44
CA ASN A 261 -13.70 -14.64 -13.12
C ASN A 261 -13.75 -13.08 -13.20
N PRO A 262 -14.94 -12.46 -13.32
CA PRO A 262 -15.09 -11.04 -13.66
C PRO A 262 -14.90 -10.04 -12.50
N GLN A 263 -14.28 -10.43 -11.38
CA GLN A 263 -14.27 -9.60 -10.15
C GLN A 263 -13.12 -8.58 -10.08
N LEU A 264 -12.24 -8.50 -11.08
CA LEU A 264 -11.08 -7.59 -11.07
C LEU A 264 -11.39 -6.28 -11.81
N ASP A 265 -11.03 -5.15 -11.20
CA ASP A 265 -11.16 -3.82 -11.80
C ASP A 265 -9.94 -3.46 -12.65
N GLY A 266 -10.23 -2.86 -13.82
CA GLY A 266 -9.28 -2.34 -14.79
C GLY A 266 -9.51 -2.93 -16.18
N ASP A 267 -9.23 -2.13 -17.22
CA ASP A 267 -9.14 -2.64 -18.59
C ASP A 267 -7.91 -3.56 -18.72
N LEU A 268 -7.93 -4.45 -19.73
CA LEU A 268 -6.79 -5.31 -20.08
C LEU A 268 -5.67 -4.48 -20.71
N ILE A 269 -5.00 -3.67 -19.88
CA ILE A 269 -3.91 -2.77 -20.24
C ILE A 269 -2.65 -3.21 -19.51
N SER A 270 -1.61 -3.48 -20.28
CA SER A 270 -0.30 -3.85 -19.77
C SER A 270 0.24 -2.79 -18.78
N PRO A 271 0.89 -3.18 -17.67
CA PRO A 271 1.52 -2.24 -16.75
C PRO A 271 2.71 -1.49 -17.39
N TYR A 272 3.19 -1.92 -18.55
CA TYR A 272 4.22 -1.25 -19.34
C TYR A 272 3.66 -0.21 -20.31
N SER A 273 2.35 -0.22 -20.56
CA SER A 273 1.72 0.78 -21.40
C SER A 273 1.82 2.14 -20.74
N ASN A 274 2.26 3.15 -21.49
CA ASN A 274 2.05 4.52 -21.08
C ASN A 274 0.55 4.78 -21.14
N SER A 275 -0.03 5.40 -20.12
CA SER A 275 -1.47 5.69 -20.02
C SER A 275 -2.01 6.63 -21.11
N TYR A 276 -1.23 6.90 -22.16
CA TYR A 276 -1.54 7.77 -23.29
C TYR A 276 -1.54 7.04 -24.65
N ASP A 277 -1.06 5.80 -24.75
CA ASP A 277 -0.97 5.06 -26.01
C ASP A 277 -1.89 3.83 -26.00
N SER A 278 -3.19 4.07 -25.93
CA SER A 278 -4.20 3.03 -26.16
C SER A 278 -4.51 2.97 -27.66
N ILE A 279 -3.70 2.24 -28.43
CA ILE A 279 -4.11 1.77 -29.77
C ILE A 279 -4.31 0.27 -29.67
N GLY A 280 -5.59 -0.13 -29.74
CA GLY A 280 -6.01 -1.52 -29.69
C GLY A 280 -5.44 -2.33 -30.85
N ILE A 281 -5.01 -3.55 -30.58
CA ILE A 281 -4.67 -4.51 -31.62
C ILE A 281 -5.26 -5.89 -31.30
N SER A 282 -6.24 -6.23 -32.15
CA SER A 282 -6.57 -7.50 -32.79
C SER A 282 -5.94 -8.79 -32.26
N GLN A 283 -6.82 -9.71 -31.90
CA GLN A 283 -6.56 -11.13 -31.64
C GLN A 283 -5.97 -11.82 -32.87
N ASN A 284 -4.90 -12.60 -32.69
CA ASN A 284 -4.48 -13.66 -33.61
C ASN A 284 -4.18 -14.92 -32.79
N SER A 285 -4.85 -16.01 -33.17
CA SER A 285 -5.08 -17.23 -32.38
C SER A 285 -4.04 -18.34 -32.58
N SER A 286 -2.78 -18.01 -32.85
CA SER A 286 -1.74 -19.03 -33.15
C SER A 286 -0.82 -19.37 -31.97
N SER A 287 -0.88 -18.62 -30.86
CA SER A 287 -0.01 -18.79 -29.67
C SER A 287 -0.62 -19.67 -28.57
N ILE A 288 -1.85 -20.17 -28.78
CA ILE A 288 -2.59 -20.99 -27.80
C ILE A 288 -1.99 -22.40 -27.68
N ASP A 289 -1.50 -22.97 -28.78
CA ASP A 289 -1.03 -24.37 -28.82
C ASP A 289 0.32 -24.57 -28.09
N GLU A 290 1.22 -23.58 -28.09
CA GLU A 290 2.47 -23.66 -27.33
C GLU A 290 2.27 -23.45 -25.82
N ALA A 291 1.25 -22.68 -25.42
CA ALA A 291 0.93 -22.43 -24.02
C ALA A 291 0.26 -23.64 -23.34
N MET A 292 -0.54 -24.42 -24.09
CA MET A 292 -1.16 -25.65 -23.58
C MET A 292 -0.11 -26.74 -23.28
N ASP A 293 1.00 -26.79 -24.02
CA ASP A 293 2.07 -27.78 -23.80
C ASP A 293 2.84 -27.53 -22.48
N LEU A 294 2.89 -26.27 -22.04
CA LEU A 294 3.42 -25.89 -20.72
C LEU A 294 2.48 -26.33 -19.58
N TRP A 295 1.17 -26.19 -19.77
CA TRP A 295 0.15 -26.62 -18.79
C TRP A 295 0.14 -28.13 -18.54
N HIS A 296 0.31 -28.94 -19.59
CA HIS A 296 0.34 -30.39 -19.46
C HIS A 296 1.62 -30.92 -18.82
N LYS A 297 2.76 -30.26 -19.04
CA LYS A 297 4.05 -30.66 -18.45
C LYS A 297 4.16 -30.39 -16.95
N THR A 298 3.43 -29.41 -16.42
CA THR A 298 3.50 -29.02 -14.99
C THR A 298 2.50 -29.73 -14.08
N GLY A 299 1.66 -30.64 -14.59
CA GLY A 299 0.74 -31.44 -13.75
C GLY A 299 -0.35 -30.65 -13.02
N LEU A 300 -0.69 -29.44 -13.49
CA LEU A 300 -1.53 -28.47 -12.78
C LEU A 300 -3.04 -28.61 -13.01
N SER A 301 -3.49 -29.69 -13.67
CA SER A 301 -4.93 -29.96 -13.90
C SER A 301 -5.73 -30.22 -12.63
N THR A 302 -5.09 -30.39 -11.46
CA THR A 302 -5.72 -30.85 -10.23
C THR A 302 -5.90 -29.79 -9.13
N VAL A 303 -5.47 -28.53 -9.31
CA VAL A 303 -5.50 -27.54 -8.20
C VAL A 303 -6.71 -26.58 -8.24
N PHE A 304 -7.55 -26.64 -9.29
CA PHE A 304 -8.77 -25.82 -9.38
C PHE A 304 -10.05 -26.65 -9.56
N MET A 305 -10.08 -27.85 -8.99
CA MET A 305 -11.33 -28.57 -8.73
C MET A 305 -11.62 -28.47 -7.23
N ALA A 306 -12.64 -27.68 -6.90
CA ALA A 306 -13.48 -27.67 -5.70
C ALA A 306 -12.86 -28.04 -4.34
N ASP A 307 -12.94 -27.10 -3.41
CA ASP A 307 -13.36 -27.42 -2.04
C ASP A 307 -14.54 -26.49 -1.70
N ASP A 308 -15.66 -27.10 -1.32
CA ASP A 308 -16.92 -26.49 -0.89
C ASP A 308 -16.78 -25.59 0.35
#